data_AF-A0A956C5X0-F1
#
_entry.id   AF-A0A956C5X0-F1
#
_cell.length_a   1.000
_cell.length_b   1.000
_cell.length_c   1.000
_cell.angle_alpha   90.00
_cell.angle_beta   90.00
_cell.angle_gamma   90.00
#
_symmetry.space_group_name_H-M   'P 1'
#
loop_
_entity.id
_entity.type
_entity.pdbx_description
1 polymer ?
#
loop_
_entity_poly.entity_id
_entity_poly.type
_entity_poly.pdbx_seq_one_letter_code
_entity_poly.pdbx_strand_id
1 'polypeptide(L)'
;MVPSPLHPRLHLFVCTNRRDTADPLGEGCGERGEVVYAALKRAVAERGEVRETWVSRTHCLGVCPRRGATVARSPALDGVAVLSEVDASDADALLRAPQAAPDWSAIEETLAKQEKLEAERVLELARRLHPGLTAEDIRNPHDFPALEDTDWHYADGVLTGIQSAANSLRAMRRGGASKPGTDDGEPEP
;
A
#
# COMPACT_ATOMS: atom_id res chain seq x y z
N MET A 1 -29.02 0.48 -13.19
CA MET A 1 -27.73 1.20 -13.34
C MET A 1 -26.88 0.41 -14.32
N VAL A 2 -26.29 1.05 -15.33
CA VAL A 2 -25.42 0.36 -16.32
C VAL A 2 -23.99 0.90 -16.15
N PRO A 3 -22.99 0.04 -15.91
CA PRO A 3 -21.60 0.50 -15.77
C PRO A 3 -21.07 1.14 -17.05
N SER A 4 -20.29 2.21 -16.91
CA SER A 4 -19.52 2.76 -18.04
C SER A 4 -18.37 1.82 -18.39
N PRO A 5 -18.13 1.52 -19.69
CA PRO A 5 -16.94 0.77 -20.10
C PRO A 5 -15.65 1.59 -19.94
N LEU A 6 -15.77 2.92 -19.87
CA LEU A 6 -14.64 3.82 -19.67
C LEU A 6 -14.31 3.91 -18.17
N HIS A 7 -13.07 3.58 -17.85
CA HIS A 7 -12.50 3.72 -16.52
C HIS A 7 -11.12 4.39 -16.65
N PRO A 8 -10.86 5.50 -15.94
CA PRO A 8 -9.52 6.08 -15.95
C PRO A 8 -8.55 5.23 -15.14
N ARG A 9 -7.31 5.17 -15.59
CA ARG A 9 -6.16 4.73 -14.79
C ARG A 9 -5.92 5.69 -13.61
N LEU A 10 -6.18 6.98 -13.83
CA LEU A 10 -6.00 8.05 -12.85
C LEU A 10 -7.11 9.09 -12.98
N HIS A 11 -7.76 9.44 -11.88
CA HIS A 11 -8.73 10.54 -11.80
C HIS A 11 -8.30 11.56 -10.74
N LEU A 12 -8.03 12.77 -11.19
CA LEU A 12 -7.74 13.93 -10.35
C LEU A 12 -8.98 14.81 -10.22
N PHE A 13 -9.33 15.14 -8.98
CA PHE A 13 -10.42 16.03 -8.63
C PHE A 13 -9.83 17.31 -8.04
N VAL A 14 -9.93 18.41 -8.76
CA VAL A 14 -9.34 19.70 -8.38
C VAL A 14 -10.41 20.58 -7.78
N CYS A 15 -10.26 20.95 -6.51
CA CYS A 15 -11.16 21.90 -5.87
C CYS A 15 -11.02 23.28 -6.54
N THR A 16 -12.09 23.78 -7.14
CA THR A 16 -12.18 25.15 -7.69
C THR A 16 -13.24 25.99 -6.98
N ASN A 17 -13.65 25.54 -5.78
CA ASN A 17 -14.65 26.22 -4.98
C ASN A 17 -14.25 27.67 -4.65
N ARG A 18 -15.21 28.60 -4.80
CA ARG A 18 -15.11 30.02 -4.44
C ARG A 18 -16.11 30.31 -3.32
N ARG A 19 -15.65 31.07 -2.33
CA ARG A 19 -16.49 31.60 -1.25
C ARG A 19 -16.30 33.10 -1.16
N ASP A 20 -17.22 33.74 -0.45
CA ASP A 20 -17.07 35.13 -0.07
C ASP A 20 -15.83 35.34 0.80
N THR A 21 -15.21 36.51 0.71
CA THR A 21 -14.03 36.86 1.51
C THR A 21 -14.31 36.90 3.02
N ALA A 22 -15.57 37.10 3.40
CA ALA A 22 -16.03 37.07 4.78
C ALA A 22 -16.34 35.64 5.30
N ASP A 23 -16.22 34.60 4.47
CA ASP A 23 -16.48 33.23 4.91
C ASP A 23 -15.43 32.79 5.95
N PRO A 24 -15.84 32.20 7.09
CA PRO A 24 -14.92 31.80 8.16
C PRO A 24 -13.91 30.72 7.74
N LEU A 25 -14.17 30.00 6.65
CA LEU A 25 -13.26 28.99 6.07
C LEU A 25 -12.37 29.57 4.96
N GLY A 26 -12.47 30.88 4.71
CA GLY A 26 -11.76 31.61 3.65
C GLY A 26 -12.37 31.44 2.27
N GLU A 27 -11.80 32.16 1.29
CA GLU A 27 -12.27 32.29 -0.10
C GLU A 27 -12.33 30.98 -0.90
N GLY A 28 -11.81 29.88 -0.35
CA GLY A 28 -11.69 28.59 -1.03
C GLY A 28 -10.47 28.51 -1.95
N CYS A 29 -10.49 27.54 -2.87
CA CYS A 29 -9.39 27.34 -3.82
C CYS A 29 -9.49 28.30 -5.01
N GLY A 30 -10.70 28.59 -5.49
CA GLY A 30 -11.00 29.59 -6.52
C GLY A 30 -10.04 29.59 -7.71
N GLU A 31 -9.48 30.76 -8.04
CA GLU A 31 -8.53 30.94 -9.13
C GLU A 31 -7.29 30.04 -9.00
N ARG A 32 -6.79 29.81 -7.79
CA ARG A 32 -5.65 28.92 -7.56
C ARG A 32 -5.97 27.49 -8.00
N GLY A 33 -7.21 27.05 -7.73
CA GLY A 33 -7.75 25.78 -8.23
C GLY A 33 -7.83 25.73 -9.76
N GLU A 34 -8.30 26.79 -10.41
CA GLU A 34 -8.37 26.85 -11.88
C GLU A 34 -6.97 26.80 -12.53
N VAL A 35 -5.97 27.45 -11.93
CA VAL A 35 -4.57 27.40 -12.37
C VAL A 35 -4.02 25.97 -12.30
N VAL A 36 -4.26 25.25 -11.20
CA VAL A 36 -3.86 23.84 -11.05
C VAL A 36 -4.59 22.95 -12.04
N TYR A 37 -5.90 23.14 -12.21
CA TYR A 37 -6.71 22.39 -13.18
C TYR A 37 -6.17 22.55 -14.61
N ALA A 38 -5.88 23.78 -15.03
CA ALA A 38 -5.33 24.06 -16.35
C ALA A 38 -3.95 23.43 -16.55
N ALA A 39 -3.07 23.51 -15.55
CA ALA A 39 -1.74 22.89 -15.59
C ALA A 39 -1.82 21.36 -15.75
N LEU A 40 -2.71 20.70 -14.99
CA LEU A 40 -2.94 19.26 -15.08
C LEU A 40 -3.50 18.85 -16.45
N LYS A 41 -4.49 19.58 -16.97
CA LYS A 41 -5.06 19.31 -18.30
C LYS A 41 -4.00 19.42 -19.41
N ARG A 42 -3.13 20.43 -19.33
CA ARG A 42 -2.02 20.62 -20.25
C ARG A 42 -1.03 19.45 -20.16
N ALA A 43 -0.58 19.11 -18.96
CA ALA A 43 0.38 18.02 -18.75
C ALA A 43 -0.16 16.65 -19.21
N VAL A 44 -1.45 16.36 -18.98
CA VAL A 44 -2.10 15.14 -19.51
C VAL A 44 -2.11 15.12 -21.03
N ALA A 45 -2.38 16.25 -21.67
CA ALA A 45 -2.39 16.37 -23.13
C ALA A 45 -0.98 16.19 -23.71
N GLU A 46 0.03 16.82 -23.12
CA GLU A 46 1.44 16.72 -23.52
C GLU A 46 1.97 15.28 -23.41
N ARG A 47 1.49 14.50 -22.44
CA ARG A 47 1.82 13.08 -22.26
C ARG A 47 1.03 12.13 -23.16
N GLY A 48 0.00 12.61 -23.86
CA GLY A 48 -0.89 11.76 -24.67
C GLY A 48 -1.82 10.86 -23.84
N GLU A 49 -2.02 11.14 -22.55
CA GLU A 49 -2.75 10.29 -21.61
C GLU A 49 -4.25 10.62 -21.48
N VAL A 50 -4.79 11.43 -22.40
CA VAL A 50 -6.16 12.01 -22.29
C VAL A 50 -7.29 10.98 -22.16
N ARG A 51 -7.07 9.73 -22.58
CA ARG A 51 -8.06 8.65 -22.49
C ARG A 51 -8.06 7.95 -21.13
N GLU A 52 -6.91 7.91 -20.46
CA GLU A 52 -6.68 7.12 -19.25
C GLU A 52 -6.51 7.99 -18.00
N THR A 53 -6.23 9.28 -18.17
CA THR A 53 -6.10 10.24 -17.07
C THR A 53 -7.19 11.29 -17.16
N TRP A 54 -8.08 11.30 -16.17
CA TRP A 54 -9.17 12.24 -16.05
C TRP A 54 -8.82 13.34 -15.05
N VAL A 55 -9.17 14.57 -15.38
CA VAL A 55 -9.01 15.73 -14.50
C VAL A 55 -10.35 16.46 -14.48
N SER A 56 -10.98 16.51 -13.31
CA SER A 56 -12.29 17.11 -13.09
C SER A 56 -12.17 18.27 -12.12
N ARG A 57 -12.90 19.35 -12.40
CA ARG A 57 -13.17 20.35 -11.36
C ARG A 57 -14.16 19.77 -10.37
N THR A 58 -14.00 20.14 -9.11
CA THR A 58 -14.96 19.85 -8.06
C THR A 58 -15.22 21.06 -7.20
N HIS A 59 -16.30 21.00 -6.44
CA HIS A 59 -16.53 21.92 -5.35
C HIS A 59 -15.62 21.59 -4.15
N CYS A 60 -15.99 22.05 -2.96
CA CYS A 60 -15.22 21.84 -1.74
C CYS A 60 -14.88 20.36 -1.49
N LEU A 61 -13.59 20.07 -1.23
CA LEU A 61 -13.08 18.74 -0.85
C LEU A 61 -12.85 18.63 0.67
N GLY A 62 -13.41 19.53 1.48
CA GLY A 62 -13.33 19.53 2.94
C GLY A 62 -12.07 20.18 3.54
N VAL A 63 -11.01 20.36 2.75
CA VAL A 63 -9.76 21.01 3.18
C VAL A 63 -9.48 22.25 2.32
N CYS A 64 -9.30 23.41 2.95
CA CYS A 64 -8.91 24.66 2.30
C CYS A 64 -7.43 24.95 2.60
N PRO A 65 -6.58 25.10 1.58
CA PRO A 65 -5.14 25.27 1.78
C PRO A 65 -4.75 26.75 1.88
N ARG A 66 -3.63 27.04 2.56
CA ARG A 66 -3.10 28.41 2.69
C ARG A 66 -2.59 28.96 1.35
N ARG A 67 -2.00 28.11 0.52
CA ARG A 67 -1.56 28.37 -0.86
C ARG A 67 -2.07 27.29 -1.81
N GLY A 68 -1.93 27.48 -3.12
CA GLY A 68 -2.33 26.47 -4.10
C GLY A 68 -3.79 26.04 -4.01
N ALA A 69 -4.05 24.76 -4.28
CA ALA A 69 -5.37 24.14 -4.28
C ALA A 69 -5.38 22.78 -3.57
N THR A 70 -6.58 22.28 -3.28
CA THR A 70 -6.78 20.90 -2.81
C THR A 70 -7.09 20.01 -4.00
N VAL A 71 -6.39 18.88 -4.11
CA VAL A 71 -6.59 17.88 -5.16
C VAL A 71 -6.81 16.51 -4.54
N ALA A 72 -7.90 15.84 -4.88
CA ALA A 72 -8.08 14.43 -4.58
C ALA A 72 -7.63 13.55 -5.76
N ARG A 73 -7.02 12.41 -5.47
CA ARG A 73 -6.44 11.49 -6.45
C ARG A 73 -7.04 10.10 -6.27
N SER A 74 -7.53 9.52 -7.36
CA SER A 74 -7.99 8.13 -7.42
C SER A 74 -7.27 7.38 -8.54
N PRO A 75 -6.53 6.30 -8.25
CA PRO A 75 -6.26 5.74 -6.93
C PRO A 75 -5.43 6.71 -6.06
N ALA A 76 -5.37 6.50 -4.75
CA ALA A 76 -4.50 7.27 -3.85
C ALA A 76 -3.01 7.10 -4.24
N LEU A 77 -2.18 8.12 -3.99
CA LEU A 77 -0.73 8.04 -4.16
C LEU A 77 -0.13 7.69 -2.80
N ASP A 78 0.52 6.53 -2.69
CA ASP A 78 1.16 6.06 -1.45
C ASP A 78 0.22 6.12 -0.22
N GLY A 79 -1.05 5.76 -0.42
CA GLY A 79 -2.09 5.82 0.62
C GLY A 79 -2.69 7.21 0.88
N VAL A 80 -2.18 8.26 0.22
CA VAL A 80 -2.69 9.63 0.34
C VAL A 80 -3.68 9.93 -0.79
N ALA A 81 -4.95 10.09 -0.42
CA ALA A 81 -6.03 10.36 -1.37
C ALA A 81 -6.29 11.86 -1.60
N VAL A 82 -5.92 12.74 -0.67
CA VAL A 82 -6.18 14.19 -0.73
C VAL A 82 -4.88 14.94 -0.44
N LEU A 83 -4.48 15.80 -1.37
CA LEU A 83 -3.32 16.67 -1.25
C LEU A 83 -3.78 18.13 -1.11
N SER A 84 -3.21 18.85 -0.16
CA SER A 84 -3.39 20.29 0.02
C SER A 84 -2.16 21.04 -0.46
N GLU A 85 -2.33 22.34 -0.72
CA GLU A 85 -1.24 23.23 -1.18
C GLU A 85 -0.59 22.82 -2.51
N VAL A 86 -1.39 22.22 -3.39
CA VAL A 86 -0.96 21.86 -4.74
C VAL A 86 -0.82 23.12 -5.58
N ASP A 87 0.34 23.32 -6.18
CA ASP A 87 0.62 24.40 -7.14
C ASP A 87 0.73 23.85 -8.57
N ALA A 88 0.71 24.72 -9.58
CA ALA A 88 0.78 24.30 -10.99
C ALA A 88 2.05 23.50 -11.34
N SER A 89 3.16 23.74 -10.62
CA SER A 89 4.42 23.01 -10.78
C SER A 89 4.33 21.54 -10.37
N ASP A 90 3.33 21.16 -9.57
CA ASP A 90 3.18 19.79 -9.08
C ASP A 90 2.45 18.88 -10.06
N ALA A 91 2.00 19.42 -11.20
CA ALA A 91 1.22 18.68 -12.20
C ALA A 91 1.93 17.38 -12.62
N ASP A 92 3.22 17.44 -12.93
CA ASP A 92 3.97 16.26 -13.34
C ASP A 92 4.11 15.21 -12.24
N ALA A 93 4.21 15.66 -10.99
CA ALA A 93 4.32 14.79 -9.83
C ALA A 93 3.00 14.04 -9.57
N LEU A 94 1.86 14.72 -9.69
CA LEU A 94 0.53 14.15 -9.48
C LEU A 94 0.14 13.11 -10.54
N LEU A 95 0.67 13.26 -11.76
CA LEU A 95 0.44 12.35 -12.87
C LEU A 95 1.30 11.08 -12.80
N ARG A 96 2.32 11.03 -11.94
CA ARG A 96 3.12 9.82 -11.75
C ARG A 96 2.21 8.69 -11.29
N ALA A 97 2.43 7.51 -11.85
CA ALA A 97 1.86 6.29 -11.30
C ALA A 97 2.33 6.13 -9.83
N PRO A 98 1.50 5.57 -8.93
CA PRO A 98 2.02 5.10 -7.65
C PRO A 98 3.20 4.19 -7.91
N GLN A 99 4.18 4.18 -7.01
CA GLN A 99 5.20 3.15 -7.07
C GLN A 99 4.48 1.80 -7.08
N ALA A 100 4.87 0.91 -7.98
CA ALA A 100 4.17 -0.36 -8.17
C ALA A 100 3.95 -1.01 -6.80
N ALA A 101 2.72 -1.50 -6.57
CA ALA A 101 2.44 -2.29 -5.38
C ALA A 101 3.55 -3.34 -5.25
N PRO A 102 4.01 -3.64 -4.01
CA PRO A 102 5.06 -4.61 -3.83
C PRO A 102 4.71 -5.89 -4.58
N ASP A 103 5.69 -6.42 -5.31
CA ASP A 103 5.54 -7.73 -5.94
C ASP A 103 5.46 -8.78 -4.82
N TRP A 104 4.23 -9.09 -4.41
CA TRP A 104 3.94 -10.06 -3.37
C TRP A 104 4.53 -11.43 -3.70
N SER A 105 4.61 -11.79 -4.97
CA SER A 105 5.21 -13.06 -5.38
C SER A 105 6.72 -13.06 -5.12
N ALA A 106 7.41 -11.97 -5.45
CA ALA A 106 8.83 -11.80 -5.16
C ALA A 106 9.12 -11.77 -3.64
N ILE A 107 8.25 -11.11 -2.85
CA ILE A 107 8.36 -11.09 -1.38
C ILE A 107 8.18 -12.51 -0.81
N GLU A 108 7.14 -13.23 -1.24
CA GLU A 108 6.89 -14.60 -0.77
C GLU A 108 8.01 -15.56 -1.17
N GLU A 109 8.53 -15.44 -2.38
CA GLU A 109 9.66 -16.25 -2.85
C GLU A 109 10.93 -15.95 -2.02
N THR A 110 11.19 -14.68 -1.72
CA THR A 110 12.34 -14.28 -0.91
C THR A 110 12.22 -14.80 0.52
N LEU A 111 11.06 -14.67 1.15
CA LEU A 111 10.82 -15.19 2.50
C LEU A 111 10.93 -16.71 2.55
N ALA A 112 10.38 -17.42 1.56
CA ALA A 112 10.49 -18.88 1.48
C ALA A 112 11.96 -19.32 1.33
N LYS A 113 12.78 -18.57 0.57
CA LYS A 113 14.22 -18.81 0.46
C LYS A 113 14.94 -18.60 1.80
N GLN A 114 14.61 -17.54 2.53
CA GLN A 114 15.20 -17.27 3.85
C GLN A 114 14.82 -18.33 4.89
N GLU A 115 13.53 -18.70 4.94
CA GLU A 115 13.03 -19.75 5.82
C GLU A 115 13.75 -21.08 5.55
N LYS A 116 13.91 -21.45 4.27
CA LYS A 116 14.63 -22.67 3.89
C LYS A 116 16.10 -22.64 4.32
N LEU A 117 16.82 -21.56 4.04
CA LEU A 117 18.25 -21.44 4.37
C LEU A 117 18.49 -21.51 5.87
N GLU A 118 17.66 -20.82 6.66
CA GLU A 118 17.81 -20.85 8.12
C GLU A 118 17.33 -22.19 8.72
N ALA A 119 16.31 -22.84 8.17
CA ALA A 119 15.91 -24.19 8.59
C ALA A 119 17.02 -25.22 8.34
N GLU A 120 17.70 -25.14 7.19
CA GLU A 120 18.87 -25.98 6.89
C GLU A 120 20.02 -25.71 7.87
N ARG A 121 20.29 -24.44 8.19
CA ARG A 121 21.31 -24.05 9.16
C ARG A 121 21.00 -24.54 10.58
N VAL A 122 19.76 -24.38 11.05
CA VAL A 122 19.33 -24.87 12.37
C VAL A 122 19.52 -26.38 12.48
N LEU A 123 19.13 -27.13 11.43
CA LEU A 123 19.31 -28.58 11.39
C LEU A 123 20.79 -28.98 11.34
N GLU A 124 21.61 -28.26 10.58
CA GLU A 124 23.05 -28.51 10.51
C GLU A 124 23.70 -28.32 11.87
N LEU A 125 23.40 -27.21 12.57
CA LEU A 125 23.90 -26.95 13.92
C LEU A 125 23.41 -28.01 14.90
N ALA A 126 22.12 -28.39 14.84
CA ALA A 126 21.55 -29.44 15.68
C ALA A 126 22.32 -30.76 15.51
N ARG A 127 22.64 -31.14 14.28
CA ARG A 127 23.38 -32.38 13.97
C ARG A 127 24.83 -32.38 14.42
N ARG A 128 25.45 -31.20 14.57
CA ARG A 128 26.79 -31.09 15.16
C ARG A 128 26.77 -31.40 16.65
N LEU A 129 25.70 -31.04 17.34
CA LEU A 129 25.50 -31.29 18.77
C LEU A 129 25.00 -32.72 19.04
N HIS A 130 24.03 -33.17 18.25
CA HIS A 130 23.47 -34.52 18.33
C HIS A 130 23.34 -35.14 16.92
N PRO A 131 24.30 -36.00 16.52
CA PRO A 131 24.23 -36.68 15.24
C PRO A 131 22.92 -37.46 15.05
N GLY A 132 22.36 -37.42 13.85
CA GLY A 132 21.15 -38.18 13.49
C GLY A 132 19.83 -37.43 13.65
N LEU A 133 19.80 -36.22 14.21
CA LEU A 133 18.57 -35.42 14.28
C LEU A 133 17.95 -35.17 12.90
N THR A 134 16.62 -35.23 12.86
CA THR A 134 15.80 -34.94 11.69
C THR A 134 15.18 -33.55 11.80
N ALA A 135 14.59 -33.08 10.69
CA ALA A 135 13.84 -31.83 10.68
C ALA A 135 12.55 -31.88 11.54
N GLU A 136 12.07 -33.08 11.87
CA GLU A 136 10.93 -33.23 12.79
C GLU A 136 11.38 -33.10 14.24
N ASP A 137 12.54 -33.69 14.60
CA ASP A 137 13.08 -33.68 15.96
C ASP A 137 13.33 -32.24 16.46
N ILE A 138 13.81 -31.35 15.58
CA ILE A 138 14.06 -29.94 15.92
C ILE A 138 12.79 -29.14 16.24
N ARG A 139 11.58 -29.66 15.96
CA ARG A 139 10.32 -29.01 16.36
C ARG A 139 10.01 -29.20 17.84
N ASN A 140 10.62 -30.19 18.48
CA ASN A 140 10.50 -30.46 19.92
C ASN A 140 11.88 -30.47 20.57
N PRO A 141 12.62 -29.34 20.56
CA PRO A 141 14.01 -29.32 20.97
C PRO A 141 14.22 -29.64 22.46
N HIS A 142 13.16 -29.52 23.28
CA HIS A 142 13.17 -29.89 24.69
C HIS A 142 13.36 -31.40 24.94
N ASP A 143 13.11 -32.25 23.94
CA ASP A 143 13.36 -33.70 24.02
C ASP A 143 14.86 -34.03 23.88
N PHE A 144 15.69 -33.06 23.50
CA PHE A 144 17.12 -33.24 23.23
C PHE A 144 17.96 -32.27 24.07
N PRO A 145 18.35 -32.64 25.30
CA PRO A 145 19.17 -31.78 26.18
C PRO A 145 20.49 -31.31 25.55
N ALA A 146 21.01 -32.04 24.56
CA ALA A 146 22.20 -31.66 23.80
C ALA A 146 22.01 -30.38 22.96
N LEU A 147 20.78 -29.91 22.75
CA LEU A 147 20.46 -28.66 22.05
C LEU A 147 20.44 -27.42 22.95
N GLU A 148 20.81 -27.56 24.23
CA GLU A 148 21.02 -26.42 25.14
C GLU A 148 22.34 -25.68 24.80
N ASP A 149 22.40 -25.17 23.56
CA ASP A 149 23.54 -24.50 22.97
C ASP A 149 23.17 -23.09 22.50
N THR A 150 24.04 -22.13 22.78
CA THR A 150 23.75 -20.70 22.52
C THR A 150 23.66 -20.38 21.03
N ASP A 151 24.54 -20.96 20.21
CA ASP A 151 24.58 -20.69 18.78
C ASP A 151 23.37 -21.35 18.08
N TRP A 152 22.98 -22.54 18.55
CA TRP A 152 21.77 -23.20 18.09
C TRP A 152 20.51 -22.40 18.44
N HIS A 153 20.34 -21.96 19.69
CA HIS A 153 19.20 -21.15 20.11
C HIS A 153 19.09 -19.82 19.37
N TYR A 154 20.22 -19.17 19.07
CA TYR A 154 20.22 -17.96 18.25
C TYR A 154 19.67 -18.25 16.84
N ALA A 155 20.15 -19.30 16.18
CA ALA A 155 19.69 -19.67 14.84
C ALA A 155 18.19 -20.05 14.82
N ASP A 156 17.73 -20.82 15.82
CA ASP A 156 16.32 -21.19 15.99
C ASP A 156 15.42 -19.96 16.22
N GLY A 157 15.88 -19.00 17.03
CA GLY A 157 15.20 -17.72 17.23
C GLY A 157 15.10 -16.89 15.95
N VAL A 158 16.13 -16.87 15.12
CA VAL A 158 16.11 -16.20 13.79
C VAL A 158 15.10 -16.86 12.86
N LEU A 159 15.08 -18.20 12.79
CA LEU A 159 14.11 -18.95 12.00
C LEU A 159 12.67 -18.65 12.44
N THR A 160 12.42 -18.68 13.76
CA THR A 160 11.12 -18.32 14.35
C THR A 160 10.71 -16.89 13.98
N GLY A 161 11.65 -15.94 14.00
CA GLY A 161 11.42 -14.55 13.58
C GLY A 161 10.99 -14.44 12.12
N ILE A 162 11.67 -15.16 11.21
CA ILE A 162 11.33 -15.21 9.78
C ILE A 162 9.93 -15.80 9.57
N GLN A 163 9.61 -16.90 10.25
CA GLN A 163 8.30 -17.55 10.15
C GLN A 163 7.16 -16.66 10.66
N SER A 164 7.39 -15.95 11.77
CA SER A 164 6.44 -14.96 12.30
C SER A 164 6.17 -13.82 11.31
N ALA A 165 7.22 -13.27 10.70
CA ALA A 165 7.10 -12.24 9.68
C ALA A 165 6.35 -12.74 8.44
N ALA A 166 6.67 -13.95 7.96
CA ALA A 166 6.00 -14.57 6.82
C ALA A 166 4.50 -14.78 7.06
N ASN A 167 4.12 -15.25 8.26
CA ASN A 167 2.72 -15.42 8.63
C ASN A 167 1.97 -14.08 8.70
N SER A 168 2.62 -13.04 9.24
CA SER A 168 2.05 -11.70 9.32
C SER A 168 1.81 -11.09 7.92
N LEU A 169 2.79 -11.20 7.03
CA LEU A 169 2.68 -10.70 5.65
C LEU A 169 1.62 -11.46 4.84
N ARG A 170 1.53 -12.79 4.99
CA ARG A 170 0.45 -13.60 4.38
C ARG A 170 -0.93 -13.17 4.89
N ALA A 171 -1.06 -12.82 6.18
CA ALA A 171 -2.30 -12.31 6.73
C ALA A 171 -2.67 -10.93 6.17
N MET A 172 -1.70 -10.00 6.05
CA MET A 172 -1.90 -8.69 5.44
C MET A 172 -2.34 -8.80 3.97
N ARG A 173 -1.74 -9.71 3.19
CA ARG A 173 -2.13 -9.97 1.80
C ARG A 173 -3.59 -10.42 1.69
N ARG A 174 -4.04 -11.30 2.60
CA ARG A 174 -5.44 -11.76 2.65
C ARG A 174 -6.40 -10.66 3.13
N GLY A 175 -5.99 -9.86 4.12
CA GLY A 175 -6.79 -8.76 4.66
C GLY A 175 -6.95 -7.57 3.70
N GLY A 176 -5.91 -7.27 2.90
CA GLY A 176 -5.98 -6.27 1.82
C GLY A 176 -6.80 -6.73 0.61
N ALA A 177 -7.14 -8.02 0.53
CA ALA A 177 -8.00 -8.61 -0.48
C ALA A 177 -9.47 -8.78 0.00
N SER A 178 -9.84 -8.20 1.15
CA SER A 178 -11.24 -8.24 1.61
C SER A 178 -12.12 -7.50 0.60
N LYS A 179 -12.93 -8.27 -0.15
CA LYS A 179 -14.03 -7.76 -0.97
C LYS A 179 -14.99 -6.96 -0.07
N PRO A 180 -15.65 -5.89 -0.58
CA PRO A 180 -16.76 -5.28 0.14
C PRO A 180 -17.83 -6.36 0.38
N GLY A 181 -18.27 -6.45 1.63
CA GLY A 181 -19.05 -7.56 2.16
C GLY A 181 -20.32 -7.88 1.37
N THR A 182 -20.53 -9.16 1.13
CA THR A 182 -21.87 -9.75 1.05
C THR A 182 -22.06 -10.50 2.37
N ASP A 183 -22.51 -9.79 3.40
CA ASP A 183 -23.08 -10.39 4.59
C ASP A 183 -24.60 -10.45 4.37
N ASP A 184 -25.03 -11.41 3.55
CA ASP A 184 -26.43 -11.82 3.46
C ASP A 184 -26.64 -12.98 4.44
N GLY A 185 -26.53 -12.68 5.73
CA GLY A 185 -26.93 -13.57 6.82
C GLY A 185 -28.41 -13.35 7.16
N GLU A 186 -29.31 -13.86 6.31
CA GLU A 186 -30.72 -14.00 6.67
C GLU A 186 -30.85 -15.12 7.72
N PRO A 187 -31.52 -14.89 8.88
CA PRO A 187 -31.80 -15.98 9.80
C PRO A 187 -32.95 -16.84 9.24
N GLU A 188 -32.67 -18.12 8.99
CA GLU A 188 -33.68 -19.14 8.67
C GLU A 188 -34.65 -19.37 9.85
N PRO A 189 -35.89 -19.82 9.56
CA PRO A 189 -37.10 -19.58 10.36
C PRO A 189 -37.25 -20.35 11.68
#